data_AF-A0A1I4RDD7-F1
#
_entry.id   AF-A0A1I4RDD7-F1
#
_cell.length_a   1.000
_cell.length_b   1.000
_cell.length_c   1.000
_cell.angle_alpha   90.00
_cell.angle_beta   90.00
_cell.angle_gamma   90.00
#
_symmetry.space_group_name_H-M   'P 1'
#
loop_
_entity.id
_entity.type
_entity.pdbx_description
1 polymer ?
#
loop_
_entity_poly.entity_id
_entity_poly.type
_entity_poly.pdbx_seq_one_letter_code
_entity_poly.pdbx_strand_id
1 'polypeptide(L)'
;MRHLTFRQLNIFATVGDHENLAAAGRILGLSAATLSDAIRDVEAALGKEMFDRSSRKMRLSADGRALLPDAKKLVREAHALTLRHRSRSVLCIGASTTVGNYILPPLLDDFALRHPQTEITVQVRNTDDVVNLVAEHAVDAAIVEGRVTDSSLDVRVWRRDSLVIIAAPDHPLARSTDPAALGEAKWILREHGSSTRRSFETAVADWPVEPCVLMTVGSNELLKAAVMRGLGLSCVAASAVAAEVRRGELDIVPLNGVSFQQTLSIVQRTNKRSSSIVEEFLDLCLAAHGPGGVEADSYSGRTLPLASEPAEPANANGGKKDPSAIASGRECNRSGRRKSDHSHLENRLPIGPFAS
;
A
#
# COMPACT_ATOMS: atom_id res chain seq x y z
N MET A 1 6.81 -51.34 12.02
CA MET A 1 7.50 -50.42 12.95
C MET A 1 6.46 -49.45 13.51
N ARG A 2 6.40 -49.26 14.83
CA ARG A 2 5.58 -48.18 15.41
C ARG A 2 6.38 -46.88 15.29
N HIS A 3 5.77 -45.84 14.73
CA HIS A 3 6.39 -44.52 14.55
C HIS A 3 5.86 -43.55 15.61
N LEU A 4 6.74 -42.68 16.12
CA LEU A 4 6.36 -41.61 17.03
C LEU A 4 5.58 -40.52 16.27
N THR A 5 4.45 -40.10 16.83
CA THR A 5 3.70 -38.95 16.34
C THR A 5 4.04 -37.68 17.10
N PHE A 6 3.86 -36.52 16.46
CA PHE A 6 4.04 -35.22 17.12
C PHE A 6 3.18 -35.06 18.37
N ARG A 7 1.93 -35.53 18.32
CA ARG A 7 1.00 -35.49 19.45
C ARG A 7 1.52 -36.30 20.64
N GLN A 8 2.06 -37.49 20.39
CA GLN A 8 2.65 -38.34 21.42
C GLN A 8 3.91 -37.70 22.03
N LEU A 9 4.77 -37.08 21.22
CA LEU A 9 5.94 -36.33 21.71
C LEU A 9 5.54 -35.13 22.56
N ASN A 10 4.48 -34.40 22.17
CA ASN A 10 3.95 -33.29 22.95
C ASN A 10 3.38 -33.75 24.30
N ILE A 11 2.63 -34.86 24.29
CA ILE A 11 2.12 -35.49 25.52
C ILE A 11 3.27 -35.94 26.43
N PHE A 12 4.25 -36.66 25.88
CA PHE A 12 5.43 -37.10 26.63
C PHE A 12 6.19 -35.92 27.25
N ALA A 13 6.49 -34.87 26.46
CA ALA A 13 7.21 -33.70 26.94
C ALA A 13 6.45 -32.99 28.08
N THR A 14 5.13 -32.82 27.92
CA THR A 14 4.29 -32.19 28.95
C THR A 14 4.21 -33.03 30.22
N VAL A 15 4.06 -34.34 30.10
CA VAL A 15 4.04 -35.23 31.29
C VAL A 15 5.41 -35.29 31.95
N GLY A 16 6.50 -35.29 31.19
CA GLY A 16 7.86 -35.26 31.70
C GLY A 16 8.20 -33.96 32.45
N ASP A 17 7.63 -32.82 32.04
CA ASP A 17 7.81 -31.54 32.74
C ASP A 17 7.13 -31.47 34.11
N HIS A 18 5.99 -32.14 34.23
CA HIS A 18 5.16 -32.06 35.42
C HIS A 18 5.25 -33.32 36.31
N GLU A 19 5.80 -34.41 35.79
CA GLU A 19 5.87 -35.74 36.43
C GLU A 19 4.52 -36.16 37.05
N ASN A 20 3.42 -35.73 36.40
CA ASN A 20 2.06 -35.83 36.91
C ASN A 20 1.04 -35.79 35.76
N LEU A 21 0.34 -36.91 35.54
CA LEU A 21 -0.69 -37.06 34.50
C LEU A 21 -1.87 -36.10 34.68
N ALA A 22 -2.30 -35.83 35.92
CA ALA A 22 -3.42 -34.94 36.16
C ALA A 22 -3.06 -33.47 35.87
N ALA A 23 -1.81 -33.07 36.15
CA ALA A 23 -1.32 -31.74 35.79
C ALA A 23 -1.21 -31.58 34.26
N ALA A 24 -0.59 -32.55 33.59
CA ALA A 24 -0.48 -32.55 32.13
C ALA A 24 -1.85 -32.62 31.43
N GLY A 25 -2.81 -33.36 32.00
CA GLY A 25 -4.17 -33.47 31.47
C GLY A 25 -4.92 -32.15 31.47
N ARG A 26 -4.75 -31.35 32.53
CA ARG A 26 -5.30 -29.98 32.59
C ARG A 26 -4.69 -29.06 31.54
N ILE A 27 -3.38 -29.19 31.28
CA ILE A 27 -2.67 -28.36 30.29
C ILE A 27 -3.08 -28.71 28.86
N LEU A 28 -3.21 -30.01 28.57
CA LEU A 28 -3.49 -30.51 27.22
C LEU A 28 -4.97 -30.69 26.92
N GLY A 29 -5.86 -30.53 27.91
CA GLY A 29 -7.29 -30.80 27.77
C GLY A 29 -7.59 -32.28 27.52
N LEU A 30 -6.78 -33.19 28.07
CA LEU A 30 -6.88 -34.64 27.85
C LEU A 30 -7.14 -35.39 29.14
N SER A 31 -7.82 -36.54 29.03
CA SER A 31 -8.04 -37.44 30.16
C SER A 31 -6.75 -38.16 30.58
N ALA A 32 -6.64 -38.55 31.85
CA ALA A 32 -5.49 -39.31 32.34
C ALA A 32 -5.30 -40.66 31.60
N ALA A 33 -6.39 -41.30 31.18
CA ALA A 33 -6.35 -42.53 30.38
C ALA A 33 -5.69 -42.27 29.00
N THR A 34 -6.11 -41.20 28.30
CA THR A 34 -5.55 -40.81 26.99
C THR A 34 -4.07 -40.49 27.08
N LEU A 35 -3.63 -39.83 28.16
CA LEU A 35 -2.22 -39.53 28.38
C LEU A 35 -1.40 -40.79 28.66
N SER A 36 -1.92 -41.68 29.51
CA SER A 36 -1.29 -42.96 29.83
C SER A 36 -1.12 -43.84 28.60
N ASP A 37 -2.15 -43.92 27.74
CA ASP A 37 -2.11 -44.67 26.50
C ASP A 37 -1.05 -44.11 25.53
N ALA A 38 -1.01 -42.78 25.37
CA ALA A 38 -0.03 -42.13 24.51
C ALA A 38 1.42 -42.35 25.00
N ILE A 39 1.65 -42.38 26.32
CA ILE A 39 2.97 -42.69 26.88
C ILE A 39 3.36 -44.15 26.61
N ARG A 40 2.43 -45.08 26.81
CA ARG A 40 2.67 -46.49 26.48
C ARG A 40 2.99 -46.69 25.01
N ASP A 41 2.38 -45.91 24.12
CA ASP A 41 2.70 -45.94 22.69
C ASP A 41 4.10 -45.39 22.39
N VAL A 42 4.53 -44.33 23.08
CA VAL A 42 5.92 -43.81 23.00
C VAL A 42 6.92 -44.88 23.45
N GLU A 43 6.68 -45.49 24.61
CA GLU A 43 7.52 -46.55 25.17
C GLU A 43 7.61 -47.76 24.22
N ALA A 44 6.47 -48.16 23.65
CA ALA A 44 6.42 -49.28 22.71
C ALA A 44 7.08 -48.96 21.35
N ALA A 45 7.03 -47.71 20.89
CA ALA A 45 7.72 -47.29 19.66
C ALA A 45 9.24 -47.27 19.85
N LEU A 46 9.72 -46.95 21.06
CA LEU A 46 11.15 -46.85 21.38
C LEU A 46 11.74 -48.13 21.98
N GLY A 47 10.89 -49.09 22.38
CA GLY A 47 11.31 -50.31 23.07
C GLY A 47 11.92 -50.07 24.45
N LYS A 48 11.60 -48.94 25.09
CA LYS A 48 12.20 -48.47 26.34
C LYS A 48 11.16 -47.84 27.25
N GLU A 49 11.27 -48.04 28.56
CA GLU A 49 10.44 -47.36 29.54
C GLU A 49 10.90 -45.90 29.71
N MET A 50 9.99 -44.95 29.54
CA MET A 50 10.28 -43.52 29.66
C MET A 50 10.02 -43.01 31.08
N PHE A 51 9.23 -43.74 31.86
CA PHE A 51 8.92 -43.42 33.25
C PHE A 51 9.16 -44.63 34.16
N ASP A 52 9.64 -44.36 35.37
CA ASP A 52 9.87 -45.36 36.40
C ASP A 52 8.54 -45.75 37.08
N ARG A 53 8.18 -47.03 36.93
CA ARG A 53 6.95 -47.63 37.48
C ARG A 53 7.08 -48.10 38.93
N SER A 54 8.29 -48.13 39.47
CA SER A 54 8.56 -48.57 40.85
C SER A 54 8.21 -47.51 41.89
N SER A 55 8.13 -46.24 41.48
CA SER A 55 7.81 -45.14 42.38
C SER A 55 6.31 -44.81 42.36
N ARG A 56 5.76 -44.43 43.51
CA ARG A 56 4.35 -43.98 43.66
C ARG A 56 4.04 -42.69 42.89
N LYS A 57 5.05 -42.10 42.23
CA LYS A 57 5.01 -40.87 41.45
C LYS A 57 5.47 -41.18 40.03
N MET A 58 5.00 -40.42 39.06
CA MET A 58 5.37 -40.65 37.66
C MET A 58 6.70 -39.96 37.36
N ARG A 59 7.82 -40.61 37.68
CA ARG A 59 9.16 -40.05 37.50
C ARG A 59 9.78 -40.46 36.18
N LEU A 60 10.55 -39.58 35.54
CA LEU A 60 11.27 -39.95 34.32
C LEU A 60 12.32 -41.03 34.60
N SER A 61 12.45 -41.99 33.67
CA SER A 61 13.57 -42.94 33.65
C SER A 61 14.86 -42.26 33.15
N ALA A 62 15.98 -43.00 33.09
CA ALA A 62 17.20 -42.49 32.48
C ALA A 62 17.00 -42.19 30.98
N ASP A 63 16.31 -43.09 30.26
CA ASP A 63 15.97 -42.90 28.85
C ASP A 63 14.97 -41.75 28.64
N GLY A 64 13.97 -41.62 29.54
CA GLY A 64 13.02 -40.50 29.50
C GLY A 64 13.72 -39.14 29.71
N ARG A 65 14.68 -39.07 30.63
CA ARG A 65 15.51 -37.86 30.82
C ARG A 65 16.35 -37.53 29.59
N ALA A 66 16.86 -38.54 28.88
CA ALA A 66 17.62 -38.35 27.66
C ALA A 66 16.75 -37.86 26.49
N LEU A 67 15.51 -38.35 26.37
CA LEU A 67 14.59 -37.98 25.28
C LEU A 67 13.92 -36.61 25.48
N LEU A 68 13.70 -36.19 26.73
CA LEU A 68 12.94 -34.97 27.05
C LEU A 68 13.43 -33.69 26.34
N PRO A 69 14.75 -33.39 26.27
CA PRO A 69 15.24 -32.21 25.56
C PRO A 69 14.90 -32.21 24.06
N ASP A 70 15.02 -33.37 23.41
CA ASP A 70 14.74 -33.52 21.98
C ASP A 70 13.24 -33.40 21.67
N ALA A 71 12.40 -34.04 22.48
CA ALA A 71 10.95 -33.93 22.37
C ALA A 71 10.49 -32.46 22.52
N LYS A 72 11.02 -31.75 23.51
CA LYS A 72 10.75 -30.32 23.71
C LYS A 72 11.20 -29.45 22.54
N LYS A 73 12.38 -29.74 21.98
CA LYS A 73 12.90 -28.99 20.83
C LYS A 73 11.96 -29.12 19.63
N LEU A 74 11.56 -30.35 19.28
CA LEU A 74 10.64 -30.60 18.18
C LEU A 74 9.27 -29.94 18.38
N VAL A 75 8.72 -30.00 19.61
CA VAL A 75 7.44 -29.35 19.96
C VAL A 75 7.52 -27.83 19.79
N ARG A 76 8.61 -27.21 20.26
CA ARG A 76 8.83 -25.77 20.09
C ARG A 76 8.98 -25.37 18.62
N GLU A 77 9.75 -26.12 17.84
CA GLU A 77 9.95 -25.85 16.41
C GLU A 77 8.64 -25.95 15.62
N ALA A 78 7.84 -26.98 15.86
CA ALA A 78 6.53 -27.12 15.23
C ALA A 78 5.56 -25.98 15.63
N HIS A 79 5.55 -25.59 16.90
CA HIS A 79 4.72 -24.45 17.32
C HIS A 79 5.19 -23.14 16.68
N ALA A 80 6.51 -22.91 16.59
CA ALA A 80 7.06 -21.76 15.89
C ALA A 80 6.69 -21.76 14.40
N LEU A 81 6.70 -22.92 13.73
CA LEU A 81 6.19 -23.05 12.36
C LEU A 81 4.71 -22.70 12.26
N THR A 82 3.86 -23.22 13.16
CA THR A 82 2.44 -22.88 13.19
C THR A 82 2.21 -21.39 13.43
N LEU A 83 3.00 -20.72 14.27
CA LEU A 83 2.89 -19.29 14.50
C LEU A 83 3.38 -18.46 13.31
N ARG A 84 4.47 -18.87 12.66
CA ARG A 84 4.98 -18.25 11.43
C ARG A 84 4.01 -18.36 10.26
N HIS A 85 3.27 -19.46 10.20
CA HIS A 85 2.31 -19.76 9.13
C HIS A 85 0.84 -19.58 9.55
N ARG A 86 0.57 -19.11 10.77
CA ARG A 86 -0.72 -18.52 11.14
C ARG A 86 -0.78 -17.20 10.38
N SER A 87 -1.51 -17.25 9.28
CA SER A 87 -1.61 -16.30 8.18
C SER A 87 -1.41 -14.83 8.58
N ARG A 88 -0.25 -14.25 8.24
CA ARG A 88 -0.24 -12.86 7.76
C ARG A 88 -1.11 -12.85 6.51
N SER A 89 -2.20 -12.11 6.52
CA SER A 89 -2.96 -11.88 5.30
C SER A 89 -2.06 -11.10 4.35
N VAL A 90 -1.95 -11.55 3.11
CA VAL A 90 -1.22 -10.81 2.07
C VAL A 90 -2.27 -10.27 1.12
N LEU A 91 -2.18 -8.96 0.85
CA LEU A 91 -2.98 -8.27 -0.15
C LEU A 91 -2.04 -7.87 -1.30
N CYS A 92 -2.18 -8.49 -2.47
CA CYS A 92 -1.41 -8.12 -3.66
C CYS A 92 -2.28 -7.37 -4.67
N ILE A 93 -2.05 -6.09 -4.90
CA ILE A 93 -2.88 -5.26 -5.80
C ILE A 93 -2.05 -4.73 -6.96
N GLY A 94 -2.60 -4.82 -8.16
CA GLY A 94 -2.11 -4.09 -9.33
C GLY A 94 -2.69 -2.68 -9.39
N ALA A 95 -1.91 -1.70 -9.81
CA ALA A 95 -2.44 -0.36 -10.07
C ALA A 95 -1.78 0.24 -11.30
N SER A 96 -2.59 0.88 -12.14
CA SER A 96 -2.03 1.72 -13.19
C SER A 96 -1.24 2.88 -12.59
N THR A 97 -0.34 3.47 -13.37
CA THR A 97 0.61 4.47 -12.86
C THR A 97 -0.06 5.68 -12.20
N THR A 98 -1.17 6.18 -12.77
CA THR A 98 -1.86 7.32 -12.14
C THR A 98 -2.59 6.88 -10.88
N VAL A 99 -3.30 5.75 -10.92
CA VAL A 99 -3.99 5.23 -9.73
C VAL A 99 -3.02 4.98 -8.58
N GLY A 100 -1.95 4.22 -8.82
CA GLY A 100 -0.99 3.82 -7.80
C GLY A 100 -0.29 5.01 -7.13
N ASN A 101 0.08 6.03 -7.91
CA ASN A 101 0.86 7.16 -7.40
C ASN A 101 -0.01 8.27 -6.78
N TYR A 102 -1.25 8.45 -7.23
CA TYR A 102 -2.04 9.66 -6.91
C TYR A 102 -3.39 9.38 -6.24
N ILE A 103 -3.95 8.17 -6.37
CA ILE A 103 -5.31 7.86 -5.91
C ILE A 103 -5.32 6.79 -4.82
N LEU A 104 -4.46 5.79 -4.94
CA LEU A 104 -4.37 4.66 -4.03
C LEU A 104 -3.83 5.00 -2.62
N PRO A 105 -2.87 5.93 -2.43
CA PRO A 105 -2.23 6.11 -1.12
C PRO A 105 -3.19 6.39 0.06
N PRO A 106 -4.21 7.27 -0.06
CA PRO A 106 -5.17 7.49 1.03
C PRO A 106 -6.01 6.24 1.36
N LEU A 107 -6.31 5.40 0.36
CA LEU A 107 -7.06 4.15 0.57
C LEU A 107 -6.20 3.09 1.26
N LEU A 108 -4.91 3.03 0.93
CA LEU A 108 -3.96 2.13 1.57
C LEU A 108 -3.71 2.51 3.03
N ASP A 109 -3.69 3.80 3.34
CA ASP A 109 -3.55 4.29 4.71
C ASP A 109 -4.72 3.83 5.59
N ASP A 110 -5.96 4.10 5.16
CA ASP A 110 -7.16 3.65 5.88
C ASP A 110 -7.25 2.12 5.98
N PHE A 111 -6.87 1.41 4.92
CA PHE A 111 -6.83 -0.05 4.94
C PHE A 111 -5.77 -0.59 5.92
N ALA A 112 -4.56 -0.03 5.93
CA ALA A 112 -3.49 -0.45 6.82
C ALA A 112 -3.84 -0.22 8.30
N LEU A 113 -4.56 0.86 8.61
CA LEU A 113 -5.08 1.14 9.95
C LEU A 113 -6.11 0.09 10.39
N ARG A 114 -6.99 -0.35 9.49
CA ARG A 114 -8.00 -1.39 9.78
C ARG A 114 -7.42 -2.81 9.82
N HIS A 115 -6.31 -3.06 9.12
CA HIS A 115 -5.70 -4.38 8.99
C HIS A 115 -4.18 -4.37 9.29
N PRO A 116 -3.76 -4.08 10.53
CA PRO A 116 -2.34 -3.85 10.88
C PRO A 116 -1.43 -5.09 10.76
N GLN A 117 -2.02 -6.28 10.59
CA GLN A 117 -1.28 -7.54 10.41
C GLN A 117 -1.20 -7.98 8.94
N THR A 118 -1.81 -7.22 8.02
CA THR A 118 -1.80 -7.51 6.59
C THR A 118 -0.56 -6.94 5.93
N GLU A 119 0.14 -7.77 5.16
CA GLU A 119 1.22 -7.33 4.28
C GLU A 119 0.61 -6.88 2.95
N ILE A 120 0.86 -5.62 2.57
CA ILE A 120 0.31 -5.04 1.34
C ILE A 120 1.43 -4.94 0.30
N THR A 121 1.24 -5.57 -0.85
CA THR A 121 2.10 -5.43 -2.03
C THR A 121 1.34 -4.71 -3.12
N VAL A 122 1.93 -3.65 -3.67
CA VAL A 122 1.34 -2.91 -4.79
C VAL A 122 2.28 -2.96 -5.98
N GLN A 123 1.78 -3.44 -7.13
CA GLN A 123 2.51 -3.46 -8.38
C GLN A 123 2.00 -2.35 -9.30
N VAL A 124 2.81 -1.30 -9.45
CA VAL A 124 2.47 -0.15 -10.30
C VAL A 124 3.11 -0.29 -11.68
N ARG A 125 2.27 -0.36 -12.72
CA ARG A 125 2.70 -0.45 -14.15
C ARG A 125 1.76 0.37 -15.04
N ASN A 126 1.92 0.29 -16.36
CA ASN A 126 0.95 0.86 -17.30
C ASN A 126 -0.34 0.01 -17.30
N THR A 127 -1.41 0.49 -17.95
CA THR A 127 -2.72 -0.17 -17.94
C THR A 127 -2.64 -1.61 -18.48
N ASP A 128 -2.01 -1.80 -19.64
CA ASP A 128 -1.96 -3.11 -20.30
C ASP A 128 -1.17 -4.13 -19.48
N ASP A 129 -0.02 -3.73 -18.92
CA ASP A 129 0.81 -4.58 -18.06
C ASP A 129 0.08 -4.98 -16.78
N VAL A 130 -0.65 -4.06 -16.14
CA VAL A 130 -1.44 -4.37 -14.94
C VAL A 130 -2.57 -5.35 -15.24
N VAL A 131 -3.25 -5.17 -16.36
CA VAL A 131 -4.30 -6.10 -16.83
C VAL A 131 -3.71 -7.51 -17.00
N ASN A 132 -2.51 -7.62 -17.59
CA ASN A 132 -1.80 -8.89 -17.72
C ASN A 132 -1.44 -9.50 -16.36
N LEU A 133 -0.99 -8.70 -15.38
CA LEU A 133 -0.72 -9.20 -14.03
C LEU A 133 -1.95 -9.83 -13.36
N VAL A 134 -3.16 -9.29 -13.62
CA VAL A 134 -4.41 -9.89 -13.11
C VAL A 134 -4.71 -11.21 -13.82
N ALA A 135 -4.60 -11.24 -15.15
CA ALA A 135 -4.84 -12.43 -15.95
C ALA A 135 -3.87 -13.58 -15.56
N GLU A 136 -2.61 -13.26 -15.30
CA GLU A 136 -1.54 -14.21 -14.94
C GLU A 136 -1.51 -14.58 -13.45
N HIS A 137 -2.46 -14.10 -12.64
CA HIS A 137 -2.52 -14.33 -11.18
C HIS A 137 -1.33 -13.77 -10.39
N ALA A 138 -0.59 -12.81 -10.94
CA ALA A 138 0.50 -12.13 -10.24
C ALA A 138 -0.03 -11.13 -9.20
N VAL A 139 -1.26 -10.64 -9.36
CA VAL A 139 -1.97 -9.78 -8.39
C VAL A 139 -3.39 -10.30 -8.14
N ASP A 140 -3.97 -9.91 -7.01
CA ASP A 140 -5.29 -10.38 -6.60
C ASP A 140 -6.45 -9.67 -7.28
N ALA A 141 -6.29 -8.36 -7.42
CA ALA A 141 -7.16 -7.44 -8.11
C ALA A 141 -6.31 -6.27 -8.60
N ALA A 142 -6.85 -5.47 -9.50
CA ALA A 142 -6.21 -4.25 -9.92
C ALA A 142 -7.18 -3.08 -10.06
N ILE A 143 -6.63 -1.87 -10.03
CA ILE A 143 -7.36 -0.66 -10.35
C ILE A 143 -6.64 0.04 -11.50
N VAL A 144 -7.34 0.22 -12.61
CA VAL A 144 -6.77 0.76 -13.85
C VAL A 144 -7.66 1.82 -14.46
N GLU A 145 -7.08 2.73 -15.26
CA GLU A 145 -7.85 3.62 -16.11
C GLU A 145 -8.08 3.00 -17.50
N GLY A 146 -9.18 3.40 -18.14
CA GLY A 146 -9.47 3.07 -19.53
C GLY A 146 -10.35 1.86 -19.73
N ARG A 147 -10.53 1.51 -21.00
CA ARG A 147 -11.27 0.33 -21.41
C ARG A 147 -10.39 -0.90 -21.26
N VAL A 148 -10.90 -1.89 -20.53
CA VAL A 148 -10.35 -3.24 -20.46
C VAL A 148 -11.26 -4.15 -21.27
N THR A 149 -10.70 -4.93 -22.21
CA THR A 149 -11.45 -5.76 -23.17
C THR A 149 -11.23 -7.26 -22.99
N ASP A 150 -10.41 -7.67 -22.02
CA ASP A 150 -10.15 -9.08 -21.74
C ASP A 150 -11.39 -9.74 -21.11
N SER A 151 -11.92 -10.78 -21.77
CA SER A 151 -13.13 -11.49 -21.33
C SER A 151 -12.91 -12.46 -20.17
N SER A 152 -11.66 -12.73 -19.79
CA SER A 152 -11.31 -13.51 -18.60
C SER A 152 -11.38 -12.70 -17.30
N LEU A 153 -11.65 -11.40 -17.41
CA LEU A 153 -11.65 -10.43 -16.32
C LEU A 153 -13.04 -9.84 -16.07
N ASP A 154 -13.42 -9.77 -14.81
CA ASP A 154 -14.55 -9.00 -14.32
C ASP A 154 -14.12 -7.55 -14.11
N VAL A 155 -14.77 -6.63 -14.82
CA VAL A 155 -14.46 -5.19 -14.78
C VAL A 155 -15.63 -4.46 -14.12
N ARG A 156 -15.36 -3.82 -12.98
CA ARG A 156 -16.34 -3.00 -12.25
C ARG A 156 -15.95 -1.55 -12.37
N VAL A 157 -16.82 -0.72 -12.93
CA VAL A 157 -16.60 0.72 -12.99
C VAL A 157 -16.53 1.25 -11.57
N TRP A 158 -15.44 1.96 -11.28
CA TRP A 158 -15.23 2.61 -10.01
C TRP A 158 -15.58 4.09 -10.15
N ARG A 159 -14.67 4.94 -10.60
CA ARG A 159 -14.88 6.40 -10.71
C ARG A 159 -14.53 6.91 -12.10
N ARG A 160 -14.80 8.18 -12.35
CA ARG A 160 -14.27 8.90 -13.51
C ARG A 160 -13.20 9.89 -13.07
N ASP A 161 -12.28 10.17 -13.97
CA ASP A 161 -11.29 11.24 -13.86
C ASP A 161 -11.22 11.99 -15.19
N SER A 162 -10.74 13.23 -15.15
CA SER A 162 -10.56 14.06 -16.35
C SER A 162 -9.12 13.97 -16.83
N LEU A 163 -8.92 14.02 -18.16
CA LEU A 163 -7.60 14.32 -18.72
C LEU A 163 -7.51 15.80 -19.06
N VAL A 164 -6.31 16.35 -18.95
CA VAL A 164 -5.99 17.74 -19.25
C VAL A 164 -4.72 17.81 -20.07
N ILE A 165 -4.63 18.81 -20.94
CA ILE A 165 -3.35 19.19 -21.56
C ILE A 165 -2.62 20.12 -20.60
N ILE A 166 -1.33 19.88 -20.40
CA ILE A 166 -0.45 20.71 -19.58
C ILE A 166 0.67 21.34 -20.41
N ALA A 167 1.07 22.53 -19.99
CA ALA A 167 2.22 23.26 -20.51
C ALA A 167 2.99 23.93 -19.37
N ALA A 168 4.23 24.36 -19.62
CA ALA A 168 4.86 25.35 -18.75
C ALA A 168 4.05 26.67 -18.78
N PRO A 169 3.99 27.45 -17.68
CA PRO A 169 3.22 28.69 -17.61
C PRO A 169 3.60 29.75 -18.65
N ASP A 170 4.87 29.76 -19.07
CA ASP A 170 5.44 30.67 -20.07
C ASP A 170 5.42 30.09 -21.49
N HIS A 171 4.88 28.88 -21.69
CA HIS A 171 4.83 28.26 -23.01
C HIS A 171 3.90 29.06 -23.96
N PRO A 172 4.30 29.31 -25.22
CA PRO A 172 3.52 30.13 -26.16
C PRO A 172 2.07 29.65 -26.37
N LEU A 173 1.86 28.34 -26.29
CA LEU A 173 0.56 27.69 -26.46
C LEU A 173 -0.20 27.46 -25.14
N ALA A 174 0.29 27.92 -23.99
CA ALA A 174 -0.35 27.70 -22.69
C ALA A 174 -1.81 28.19 -22.65
N ARG A 175 -2.15 29.18 -23.48
CA ARG A 175 -3.48 29.78 -23.57
C ARG A 175 -4.19 29.49 -24.90
N SER A 176 -3.59 28.68 -25.78
CA SER A 176 -4.19 28.33 -27.07
C SER A 176 -5.40 27.42 -26.86
N THR A 177 -6.43 27.62 -27.68
CA THR A 177 -7.57 26.70 -27.82
C THR A 177 -7.67 26.14 -29.25
N ASP A 178 -6.71 26.45 -30.12
CA ASP A 178 -6.73 26.07 -31.53
C ASP A 178 -6.09 24.68 -31.74
N PRO A 179 -6.87 23.67 -32.16
CA PRO A 179 -6.34 22.33 -32.43
C PRO A 179 -5.20 22.30 -33.46
N ALA A 180 -5.19 23.21 -34.45
CA ALA A 180 -4.11 23.26 -35.44
C ALA A 180 -2.79 23.69 -34.78
N ALA A 181 -2.80 24.80 -34.04
CA ALA A 181 -1.63 25.26 -33.29
C ALA A 181 -1.15 24.23 -32.24
N LEU A 182 -2.08 23.51 -31.58
CA LEU A 182 -1.73 22.44 -30.64
C LEU A 182 -1.13 21.21 -31.35
N GLY A 183 -1.60 20.87 -32.55
CA GLY A 183 -1.05 19.78 -33.36
C GLY A 183 0.39 20.05 -33.82
N GLU A 184 0.72 21.31 -34.11
CA GLU A 184 2.09 21.73 -34.50
C GLU A 184 3.10 21.72 -33.33
N ALA A 185 2.62 21.64 -32.08
CA ALA A 185 3.46 21.64 -30.90
C ALA A 185 4.34 20.37 -30.80
N LYS A 186 5.37 20.44 -29.95
CA LYS A 186 6.12 19.25 -29.52
C LYS A 186 5.37 18.56 -28.39
N TRP A 187 5.20 17.25 -28.52
CA TRP A 187 4.45 16.44 -27.56
C TRP A 187 5.31 15.45 -26.81
N ILE A 188 5.03 15.34 -25.52
CA ILE A 188 5.64 14.40 -24.59
C ILE A 188 4.55 13.43 -24.18
N LEU A 189 4.63 12.19 -24.62
CA LEU A 189 3.57 11.20 -24.37
C LEU A 189 4.05 10.07 -23.46
N ARG A 190 3.10 9.40 -22.83
CA ARG A 190 3.35 8.13 -22.14
C ARG A 190 3.71 7.02 -23.12
N GLU A 191 4.28 5.95 -22.60
CA GLU A 191 4.54 4.71 -23.32
C GLU A 191 3.27 4.08 -23.93
N HIS A 192 3.46 3.24 -24.94
CA HIS A 192 2.38 2.36 -25.42
C HIS A 192 1.90 1.46 -24.27
N GLY A 193 0.60 1.20 -24.23
CA GLY A 193 -0.06 0.50 -23.11
C GLY A 193 -0.53 1.42 -21.98
N SER A 194 -0.23 2.73 -22.05
CA SER A 194 -0.88 3.73 -21.21
C SER A 194 -2.29 4.05 -21.71
N SER A 195 -3.30 3.92 -20.85
CA SER A 195 -4.65 4.36 -21.20
C SER A 195 -4.73 5.87 -21.47
N THR A 196 -3.95 6.69 -20.76
CA THR A 196 -3.93 8.14 -20.99
C THR A 196 -3.46 8.46 -22.40
N ARG A 197 -2.42 7.77 -22.90
CA ARG A 197 -1.97 7.94 -24.28
C ARG A 197 -3.05 7.52 -25.28
N ARG A 198 -3.69 6.37 -25.08
CA ARG A 198 -4.77 5.88 -25.95
C ARG A 198 -5.93 6.88 -26.02
N SER A 199 -6.33 7.43 -24.88
CA SER A 199 -7.36 8.47 -24.80
C SER A 199 -6.95 9.76 -25.51
N PHE A 200 -5.69 10.18 -25.37
CA PHE A 200 -5.15 11.32 -26.10
C PHE A 200 -5.20 11.09 -27.62
N GLU A 201 -4.63 9.98 -28.10
CA GLU A 201 -4.60 9.63 -29.54
C GLU A 201 -6.01 9.56 -30.14
N THR A 202 -6.97 9.01 -29.40
CA THR A 202 -8.38 8.96 -29.84
C THR A 202 -8.98 10.35 -29.97
N ALA A 203 -8.71 11.24 -29.03
CA ALA A 203 -9.33 12.57 -28.98
C ALA A 203 -8.70 13.58 -29.94
N VAL A 204 -7.46 13.33 -30.38
CA VAL A 204 -6.76 14.18 -31.37
C VAL A 204 -6.83 13.61 -32.78
N ALA A 205 -7.50 12.47 -33.00
CA ALA A 205 -7.61 11.81 -34.30
C ALA A 205 -8.25 12.72 -35.37
N ASP A 206 -9.18 13.59 -34.97
CA ASP A 206 -9.88 14.53 -35.87
C ASP A 206 -9.19 15.91 -35.93
N TRP A 207 -7.99 16.06 -35.35
CA TRP A 207 -7.26 17.33 -35.45
C TRP A 207 -6.74 17.55 -36.88
N PRO A 208 -6.68 18.81 -37.34
CA PRO A 208 -6.21 19.13 -38.69
C PRO A 208 -4.71 18.89 -38.87
N VAL A 209 -3.95 18.83 -37.78
CA VAL A 209 -2.50 18.57 -37.76
C VAL A 209 -2.22 17.46 -36.76
N GLU A 210 -1.50 16.43 -37.21
CA GLU A 210 -1.09 15.30 -36.37
C GLU A 210 -0.01 15.75 -35.35
N PRO A 211 -0.22 15.52 -34.05
CA PRO A 211 0.75 15.88 -33.01
C PRO A 211 2.16 15.32 -33.23
N CYS A 212 3.17 16.18 -33.25
CA CYS A 212 4.57 15.76 -33.34
C CYS A 212 5.09 15.24 -32.00
N VAL A 213 5.18 13.92 -31.84
CA VAL A 213 5.73 13.28 -30.62
C VAL A 213 7.25 13.49 -30.57
N LEU A 214 7.69 14.39 -29.69
CA LEU A 214 9.11 14.65 -29.43
C LEU A 214 9.72 13.52 -28.62
N MET A 215 9.01 13.02 -27.60
CA MET A 215 9.49 11.92 -26.78
C MET A 215 8.37 11.09 -26.16
N THR A 216 8.69 9.82 -25.89
CA THR A 216 7.83 8.86 -25.19
C THR A 216 8.51 8.48 -23.86
N VAL A 217 7.78 8.55 -22.75
CA VAL A 217 8.32 8.33 -21.40
C VAL A 217 7.48 7.35 -20.59
N GLY A 218 8.13 6.58 -19.71
CA GLY A 218 7.48 5.53 -18.91
C GLY A 218 6.74 6.01 -17.65
N SER A 219 6.95 7.25 -17.21
CA SER A 219 6.42 7.75 -15.93
C SER A 219 5.85 9.16 -16.02
N ASN A 220 4.85 9.45 -15.19
CA ASN A 220 4.25 10.78 -15.10
C ASN A 220 5.24 11.81 -14.53
N GLU A 221 6.18 11.39 -13.70
CA GLU A 221 7.15 12.24 -13.03
C GLU A 221 8.17 12.81 -14.02
N LEU A 222 8.69 11.96 -14.93
CA LEU A 222 9.57 12.42 -16.01
C LEU A 222 8.81 13.30 -17.00
N LEU A 223 7.58 12.92 -17.34
CA LEU A 223 6.69 13.70 -18.21
C LEU A 223 6.49 15.12 -17.64
N LYS A 224 6.05 15.23 -16.38
CA LYS A 224 5.82 16.52 -15.71
C LYS A 224 7.10 17.35 -15.64
N ALA A 225 8.22 16.74 -15.26
CA ALA A 225 9.51 17.43 -15.17
C ALA A 225 9.96 18.03 -16.49
N ALA A 226 9.67 17.36 -17.61
CA ALA A 226 10.00 17.86 -18.93
C ALA A 226 9.06 18.98 -19.40
N VAL A 227 7.75 18.84 -19.16
CA VAL A 227 6.78 19.90 -19.49
C VAL A 227 7.07 21.18 -18.71
N MET A 228 7.38 21.09 -17.41
CA MET A 228 7.76 22.24 -16.57
C MET A 228 9.01 22.98 -17.08
N ARG A 229 9.85 22.33 -17.89
CA ARG A 229 11.03 22.93 -18.53
C ARG A 229 10.73 23.50 -19.93
N GLY A 230 9.46 23.52 -20.34
CA GLY A 230 9.04 24.06 -21.64
C GLY A 230 9.40 23.19 -22.83
N LEU A 231 9.74 21.90 -22.63
CA LEU A 231 10.13 21.00 -23.73
C LEU A 231 8.98 20.66 -24.69
N GLY A 232 7.74 20.85 -24.25
CA GLY A 232 6.54 20.60 -25.05
C GLY A 232 5.28 20.51 -24.21
N LEU A 233 4.20 20.12 -24.87
CA LEU A 233 2.90 19.84 -24.26
C LEU A 233 2.78 18.37 -23.85
N SER A 234 1.85 18.08 -22.96
CA SER A 234 1.48 16.70 -22.65
C SER A 234 0.02 16.57 -22.25
N CYS A 235 -0.54 15.36 -22.34
CA CYS A 235 -1.86 15.00 -21.87
C CYS A 235 -1.74 14.06 -20.67
N VAL A 236 -2.38 14.41 -19.56
CA VAL A 236 -2.29 13.70 -18.28
C VAL A 236 -3.61 13.73 -17.53
N ALA A 237 -3.76 12.83 -16.56
CA ALA A 237 -4.86 12.89 -15.61
C ALA A 237 -4.79 14.18 -14.77
N ALA A 238 -5.94 14.83 -14.57
CA ALA A 238 -6.08 16.00 -13.72
C ALA A 238 -5.56 15.74 -12.29
N SER A 239 -5.85 14.55 -11.75
CA SER A 239 -5.38 14.08 -10.45
C SER A 239 -3.84 14.00 -10.33
N ALA A 240 -3.11 13.80 -11.43
CA ALA A 240 -1.65 13.64 -11.43
C ALA A 240 -0.86 14.96 -11.36
N VAL A 241 -1.50 16.08 -11.68
CA VAL A 241 -0.86 17.41 -11.81
C VAL A 241 -1.42 18.45 -10.84
N ALA A 242 -2.33 18.06 -9.96
CA ALA A 242 -3.02 19.00 -9.09
C ALA A 242 -2.09 19.81 -8.19
N ALA A 243 -0.98 19.22 -7.74
CA ALA A 243 -0.02 19.90 -6.89
C ALA A 243 0.82 20.92 -7.67
N GLU A 244 1.32 20.55 -8.85
CA GLU A 244 2.14 21.40 -9.73
C GLU A 244 1.33 22.60 -10.25
N VAL A 245 0.07 22.38 -10.63
CA VAL A 245 -0.83 23.46 -11.06
C VAL A 245 -1.11 24.43 -9.91
N ARG A 246 -1.37 23.94 -8.69
CA ARG A 246 -1.54 24.81 -7.52
C ARG A 246 -0.29 25.62 -7.19
N ARG A 247 0.91 25.08 -7.44
CA ARG A 247 2.18 25.80 -7.26
C ARG A 247 2.50 26.75 -8.41
N GLY A 248 1.72 26.75 -9.49
CA GLY A 248 1.98 27.57 -10.67
C GLY A 248 3.20 27.09 -11.48
N GLU A 249 3.58 25.82 -11.34
CA GLU A 249 4.68 25.20 -12.10
C GLU A 249 4.21 24.64 -13.45
N LEU A 250 2.91 24.35 -13.55
CA LEU A 250 2.24 23.90 -14.77
C LEU A 250 0.96 24.71 -14.97
N ASP A 251 0.65 25.02 -16.22
CA ASP A 251 -0.62 25.60 -16.65
C ASP A 251 -1.44 24.54 -17.41
N ILE A 252 -2.76 24.58 -17.23
CA ILE A 252 -3.69 23.76 -18.02
C ILE A 252 -4.03 24.51 -19.30
N VAL A 253 -3.82 23.84 -20.42
CA VAL A 253 -4.18 24.36 -21.74
C VAL A 253 -5.65 24.08 -22.00
N PRO A 254 -6.48 25.11 -22.25
CA PRO A 254 -7.90 24.93 -22.48
C PRO A 254 -8.19 24.21 -23.82
N LEU A 255 -9.18 23.33 -23.82
CA LEU A 255 -9.68 22.63 -25.01
C LEU A 255 -11.17 22.90 -25.16
N ASN A 256 -11.55 23.56 -26.25
CA ASN A 256 -12.96 23.80 -26.54
C ASN A 256 -13.57 22.57 -27.22
N GLY A 257 -14.74 22.14 -26.75
CA GLY A 257 -15.56 21.13 -27.44
C GLY A 257 -15.08 19.68 -27.29
N VAL A 258 -14.03 19.41 -26.51
CA VAL A 258 -13.54 18.05 -26.27
C VAL A 258 -13.61 17.71 -24.78
N SER A 259 -14.51 16.79 -24.43
CA SER A 259 -14.58 16.24 -23.07
C SER A 259 -13.65 15.04 -22.98
N PHE A 260 -12.56 15.19 -22.23
CA PHE A 260 -11.61 14.12 -22.00
C PHE A 260 -11.89 13.45 -20.65
N GLN A 261 -12.64 12.36 -20.66
CA GLN A 261 -12.85 11.54 -19.48
C GLN A 261 -12.19 10.18 -19.61
N GLN A 262 -11.65 9.71 -18.50
CA GLN A 262 -11.21 8.35 -18.33
C GLN A 262 -12.01 7.69 -17.21
N THR A 263 -12.46 6.47 -17.46
CA THR A 263 -13.11 5.64 -16.44
C THR A 263 -12.03 4.85 -15.71
N LEU A 264 -12.04 4.91 -14.39
CA LEU A 264 -11.25 4.06 -13.53
C LEU A 264 -12.11 2.85 -13.16
N SER A 265 -11.54 1.66 -13.27
CA SER A 265 -12.23 0.41 -13.02
C SER A 265 -11.42 -0.48 -12.09
N ILE A 266 -12.13 -1.19 -11.22
CA ILE A 266 -11.60 -2.34 -10.48
C ILE A 266 -11.68 -3.54 -11.42
N VAL A 267 -10.58 -4.27 -11.55
CA VAL A 267 -10.42 -5.43 -12.42
C VAL A 267 -10.05 -6.63 -11.56
N GLN A 268 -10.81 -7.71 -11.71
CA GLN A 268 -10.54 -8.99 -11.07
C GLN A 268 -10.68 -10.10 -12.11
N ARG A 269 -10.15 -11.28 -11.83
CA ARG A 269 -10.38 -12.43 -12.72
C ARG A 269 -11.78 -13.01 -12.50
N THR A 270 -12.45 -13.37 -13.59
CA THR A 270 -13.77 -14.02 -13.53
C THR A 270 -13.69 -15.36 -12.77
N ASN A 271 -14.72 -15.63 -11.96
CA ASN A 271 -14.86 -16.86 -11.16
C ASN A 271 -13.74 -17.10 -10.11
N LYS A 272 -12.97 -16.08 -9.72
CA LYS A 272 -12.01 -16.21 -8.63
C LYS A 272 -12.74 -16.19 -7.28
N ARG A 273 -12.44 -17.16 -6.42
CA ARG A 273 -12.73 -17.02 -4.97
C ARG A 273 -11.69 -16.08 -4.38
N SER A 274 -12.07 -14.83 -4.16
CA SER A 274 -11.24 -13.87 -3.43
C SER A 274 -11.14 -14.26 -1.96
N SER A 275 -9.99 -13.97 -1.35
CA SER A 275 -9.85 -14.01 0.10
C SER A 275 -10.68 -12.86 0.73
N SER A 276 -11.04 -13.01 2.01
CA SER A 276 -11.81 -11.95 2.71
C SER A 276 -11.06 -10.61 2.71
N ILE A 277 -9.74 -10.64 2.88
CA ILE A 277 -8.92 -9.43 2.90
C ILE A 277 -8.92 -8.67 1.57
N VAL A 278 -9.06 -9.38 0.44
CA VAL A 278 -9.17 -8.76 -0.88
C VAL A 278 -10.54 -8.11 -1.03
N GLU A 279 -11.62 -8.80 -0.68
CA GLU A 279 -12.97 -8.23 -0.76
C GLU A 279 -13.14 -7.03 0.18
N GLU A 280 -12.60 -7.08 1.39
CA GLU A 280 -12.60 -5.95 2.34
C GLU A 280 -11.87 -4.72 1.77
N PHE A 281 -10.78 -4.91 1.02
CA PHE A 281 -10.09 -3.82 0.33
C PHE A 281 -10.90 -3.25 -0.84
N LEU A 282 -11.57 -4.12 -1.61
CA LEU A 282 -12.40 -3.69 -2.73
C LEU A 282 -13.66 -2.97 -2.28
N ASP A 283 -14.28 -3.44 -1.21
CA ASP A 283 -15.42 -2.79 -0.56
C ASP A 283 -15.02 -1.41 -0.03
N LEU A 284 -13.83 -1.28 0.57
CA LEU A 284 -13.28 0.03 0.91
C LEU A 284 -13.20 0.94 -0.33
N CYS A 285 -12.60 0.45 -1.41
CA CYS A 285 -12.45 1.27 -2.62
C CYS A 285 -13.83 1.74 -3.10
N LEU A 286 -14.80 0.84 -3.19
CA LEU A 286 -16.17 1.15 -3.62
C LEU A 286 -16.90 2.09 -2.65
N ALA A 287 -16.69 1.97 -1.34
CA ALA A 287 -17.31 2.80 -0.31
C ALA A 287 -16.70 4.22 -0.23
N ALA A 288 -15.45 4.39 -0.64
CA ALA A 288 -14.80 5.70 -0.73
C ALA A 288 -15.44 6.62 -1.80
N HIS A 289 -16.47 6.13 -2.51
CA HIS A 289 -17.39 6.96 -3.29
C HIS A 289 -18.34 7.76 -2.40
N GLY A 290 -17.90 8.94 -1.98
CA GLY A 290 -18.84 10.02 -1.67
C GLY A 290 -19.55 10.50 -2.96
N PRO A 291 -20.75 11.12 -2.86
CA PRO A 291 -21.49 11.70 -3.99
C PRO A 291 -20.79 12.97 -4.52
N GLY A 292 -19.57 12.79 -5.03
CA GLY A 292 -18.67 13.85 -5.48
C GLY A 292 -17.90 13.44 -6.73
N GLY A 293 -18.46 12.53 -7.52
CA GLY A 293 -18.13 12.51 -8.95
C GLY A 293 -18.47 13.90 -9.45
N VAL A 294 -17.47 14.68 -9.84
CA VAL A 294 -17.67 15.98 -10.44
C VAL A 294 -18.59 15.75 -11.64
N GLU A 295 -19.85 16.17 -11.54
CA GLU A 295 -20.71 16.32 -12.72
C GLU A 295 -20.01 17.32 -13.62
N ALA A 296 -19.50 16.81 -14.73
CA ALA A 296 -18.69 17.55 -15.67
C ALA A 296 -19.60 18.32 -16.62
N ASP A 297 -19.90 19.57 -16.28
CA ASP A 297 -20.03 20.56 -17.34
C ASP A 297 -18.68 20.63 -18.07
N SER A 298 -18.73 20.65 -19.41
CA SER A 298 -17.57 20.71 -20.31
C SER A 298 -16.44 21.61 -19.77
N TYR A 299 -15.25 21.05 -19.54
CA TYR A 299 -14.08 21.83 -19.11
C TYR A 299 -13.68 22.83 -20.19
N SER A 300 -14.09 24.08 -19.99
CA SER A 300 -13.69 25.24 -20.79
C SER A 300 -12.75 26.17 -20.01
N GLY A 301 -12.35 25.78 -18.79
CA GLY A 301 -11.65 26.64 -17.83
C GLY A 301 -10.22 26.20 -17.49
N ARG A 302 -9.44 27.14 -16.93
CA ARG A 302 -8.03 26.98 -16.50
C ARG A 302 -7.85 26.33 -15.13
N THR A 303 -8.95 25.96 -14.46
CA THR A 303 -8.94 25.51 -13.07
C THR A 303 -9.28 24.03 -13.02
N LEU A 304 -8.50 23.26 -12.26
CA LEU A 304 -8.81 21.86 -11.99
C LEU A 304 -10.14 21.76 -11.24
N PRO A 305 -10.95 20.74 -11.54
CA PRO A 305 -11.99 20.34 -10.62
C PRO A 305 -11.35 19.66 -9.43
N LEU A 306 -11.18 20.42 -8.36
CA LEU A 306 -10.78 19.82 -7.10
C LEU A 306 -11.98 19.01 -6.59
N ALA A 307 -11.79 17.71 -6.38
CA ALA A 307 -12.63 16.98 -5.44
C ALA A 307 -12.52 17.72 -4.10
N SER A 308 -13.66 18.00 -3.47
CA SER A 308 -13.73 18.69 -2.18
C SER A 308 -12.75 18.04 -1.20
N GLU A 309 -11.88 18.86 -0.61
CA GLU A 309 -10.99 18.39 0.46
C GLU A 309 -11.84 17.82 1.61
N PRO A 310 -11.40 16.73 2.27
CA PRO A 310 -12.00 16.37 3.54
C PRO A 310 -11.78 17.53 4.51
N ALA A 311 -12.87 18.01 5.11
CA ALA A 311 -12.85 19.11 6.07
C ALA A 311 -11.76 18.85 7.13
N GLU A 312 -10.94 19.87 7.41
CA GLU A 312 -10.00 19.84 8.52
C GLU A 312 -10.71 19.32 9.79
N PRO A 313 -10.09 18.44 10.58
CA PRO A 313 -10.68 18.03 11.84
C PRO A 313 -10.87 19.29 12.69
N ALA A 314 -12.14 19.61 12.96
CA ALA A 314 -12.51 20.72 13.81
C ALA A 314 -11.71 20.61 15.10
N ASN A 315 -10.84 21.59 15.32
CA ASN A 315 -10.02 21.72 16.50
C ASN A 315 -10.96 21.82 17.72
N ALA A 316 -11.20 20.69 18.38
CA ALA A 316 -11.95 20.62 19.62
C ALA A 316 -11.06 21.15 20.75
N ASN A 317 -10.82 22.46 20.73
CA ASN A 317 -10.28 23.18 21.86
C ASN A 317 -10.93 24.57 21.99
N GLY A 318 -12.25 24.56 22.10
CA GLY A 318 -13.05 25.67 22.61
C GLY A 318 -13.41 25.39 24.07
N GLY A 319 -12.49 25.69 24.98
CA GLY A 319 -12.67 25.53 26.41
C GLY A 319 -13.91 26.29 26.92
N LYS A 320 -14.68 25.61 27.77
CA LYS A 320 -15.73 26.20 28.62
C LYS A 320 -15.20 27.47 29.30
N LYS A 321 -15.83 28.60 29.02
CA LYS A 321 -15.82 29.75 29.91
C LYS A 321 -16.88 29.50 30.97
N ASP A 322 -16.47 29.40 32.23
CA ASP A 322 -17.32 29.76 33.37
C ASP A 322 -16.73 31.01 34.05
N PRO A 323 -17.56 31.94 34.51
CA PRO A 323 -17.14 33.25 35.00
C PRO A 323 -16.90 33.27 36.52
N SER A 324 -16.18 34.30 36.97
CA SER A 324 -16.09 34.85 38.34
C SER A 324 -14.92 34.40 39.25
N ALA A 325 -14.05 35.38 39.54
CA ALA A 325 -13.31 35.67 40.79
C ALA A 325 -12.05 36.49 40.41
N ILE A 326 -12.11 37.82 40.38
CA ILE A 326 -11.75 38.75 41.48
C ILE A 326 -10.30 38.61 41.99
N ALA A 327 -9.49 39.57 41.52
CA ALA A 327 -8.49 40.37 42.23
C ALA A 327 -7.17 39.78 42.78
N SER A 328 -6.13 40.53 42.40
CA SER A 328 -4.93 40.93 43.16
C SER A 328 -3.67 40.09 42.96
N GLY A 329 -2.55 40.78 42.64
CA GLY A 329 -1.21 40.24 42.89
C GLY A 329 -0.10 40.60 41.91
N ARG A 330 0.27 41.88 41.88
CA ARG A 330 1.65 42.41 41.82
C ARG A 330 2.64 41.92 40.74
N GLU A 331 3.06 42.92 39.97
CA GLU A 331 4.38 43.09 39.36
C GLU A 331 5.55 42.64 40.25
N CYS A 332 6.56 42.00 39.66
CA CYS A 332 7.95 42.39 39.89
C CYS A 332 8.91 41.88 38.79
N ASN A 333 9.22 42.80 37.88
CA ASN A 333 10.50 43.09 37.23
C ASN A 333 11.74 42.24 37.61
N ARG A 334 12.52 41.84 36.59
CA ARG A 334 14.00 41.81 36.55
C ARG A 334 14.44 41.58 35.10
N SER A 335 14.90 42.63 34.41
CA SER A 335 16.33 42.93 34.14
C SER A 335 17.12 41.72 33.62
N GLY A 336 17.84 41.75 32.52
CA GLY A 336 18.39 42.85 31.74
C GLY A 336 19.43 42.25 30.79
N ARG A 337 19.58 42.91 29.65
CA ARG A 337 20.49 42.62 28.53
C ARG A 337 21.92 42.26 28.97
N ARG A 338 22.59 41.42 28.17
CA ARG A 338 23.89 41.75 27.56
C ARG A 338 24.14 40.93 26.29
N LYS A 339 24.34 41.65 25.18
CA LYS A 339 25.00 41.20 23.96
C LYS A 339 26.52 41.18 24.20
N SER A 340 27.24 40.28 23.55
CA SER A 340 28.55 40.58 22.95
C SER A 340 28.94 39.48 21.97
N ASP A 341 29.26 39.91 20.76
CA ASP A 341 29.88 39.20 19.65
C ASP A 341 31.21 38.52 20.04
N HIS A 342 31.56 37.44 19.34
CA HIS A 342 32.89 37.33 18.76
C HIS A 342 32.94 36.29 17.61
N SER A 343 33.66 36.74 16.60
CA SER A 343 33.99 36.23 15.29
C SER A 343 35.08 35.14 15.24
N HIS A 344 35.17 34.50 14.08
CA HIS A 344 36.34 33.88 13.43
C HIS A 344 36.84 32.51 13.92
N LEU A 345 36.84 31.54 13.00
CA LEU A 345 38.08 30.85 12.58
C LEU A 345 37.89 30.13 11.24
N GLU A 346 38.61 30.61 10.24
CA GLU A 346 38.98 29.91 9.02
C GLU A 346 39.93 28.75 9.35
N ASN A 347 39.89 27.65 8.58
CA ASN A 347 41.13 26.98 8.21
C ASN A 347 40.99 26.19 6.90
N ARG A 348 41.91 26.48 5.98
CA ARG A 348 42.11 25.85 4.67
C ARG A 348 43.13 24.69 4.79
N LEU A 349 42.82 23.56 4.14
CA LEU A 349 43.63 22.71 3.21
C LEU A 349 45.07 22.25 3.62
N PRO A 350 45.55 21.05 3.21
CA PRO A 350 45.84 20.79 1.79
C PRO A 350 45.66 19.36 1.23
N ILE A 351 45.81 19.34 -0.09
CA ILE A 351 45.71 18.29 -1.11
C ILE A 351 47.01 17.45 -1.14
N GLY A 352 46.93 16.16 -1.48
CA GLY A 352 48.08 15.37 -1.97
C GLY A 352 47.71 13.92 -2.37
N PRO A 353 48.16 13.39 -3.52
CA PRO A 353 47.54 12.26 -4.24
C PRO A 353 48.31 10.93 -4.08
N PHE A 354 47.75 9.79 -4.52
CA PHE A 354 48.47 8.72 -5.25
C PHE A 354 47.51 7.71 -5.89
N ALA A 355 47.84 7.32 -7.12
CA ALA A 355 47.14 6.40 -8.00
C ALA A 355 47.60 4.94 -7.78
N SER A 356 46.77 3.98 -8.18
CA SER A 356 47.12 2.78 -8.97
C SER A 356 45.85 2.22 -9.60
#